data_AF-A0A8X6WVX8-F1
#
_entry.id   AF-A0A8X6WVX8-F1
#
_cell.length_a   1.000
_cell.length_b   1.000
_cell.length_c   1.000
_cell.angle_alpha   90.00
_cell.angle_beta   90.00
_cell.angle_gamma   90.00
#
_symmetry.space_group_name_H-M   'P 1'
#
loop_
_entity.id
_entity.type
_entity.pdbx_description
1 polymer ?
#
loop_
_entity_poly.entity_id
_entity_poly.type
_entity_poly.pdbx_seq_one_letter_code
_entity_poly.pdbx_strand_id
1 'polypeptide(L)'
;MAYFIFKVQKNADIVVPVLNVKRKELAVRTEVVFFLEETSINISDVICIDEIDLKALHEKGKLSVVLVDHNTLSTEQSYLDSRVVQILDHHEIDNPDKIKKLNSKIEPVGSCCTLVADEILNSNPAIMDPQIAMLLYGTIVLDTICLNETAQRVTEKDRKIVEKLETYLPGVSRNEVFDTLQKVKFDVSKLTPVQLLYKDTKLISDNSTSIALVSFPTLIQDVLQEASFLDALDDMASSKNLNSIIILGLKVAEGQSAVRRQIAVYDRNPSSLEKISKYLQKLENPSLALRQLPLCGFPLMLFEQGNIALTRKFVLPAMQNYLKFDQSDNSELTNSYNNCENEISKNADAVDIYEIEEFPDEIIPTYQAEPVDFPDSPDHSRLLEISVQSPGQVCLISEDDDFELKKGKLFIYIFKAYFPLNI
;
A
#
# COMPACT_ATOMS: atom_id res chain seq x y z
N MET A 1 -1.93 13.81 -9.03
CA MET A 1 -2.83 13.90 -10.23
C MET A 1 -3.92 14.99 -10.12
N ALA A 2 -4.61 15.10 -8.97
CA ALA A 2 -5.69 16.07 -8.76
C ALA A 2 -5.29 17.53 -9.06
N TYR A 3 -4.12 17.96 -8.57
CA TYR A 3 -3.56 19.30 -8.82
C TYR A 3 -3.38 19.61 -10.32
N PHE A 4 -2.84 18.65 -11.08
CA PHE A 4 -2.67 18.79 -12.53
C PHE A 4 -4.02 19.01 -13.23
N ILE A 5 -5.03 18.22 -12.87
CA ILE A 5 -6.37 18.36 -13.44
C ILE A 5 -6.98 19.71 -13.08
N PHE A 6 -6.87 20.14 -11.83
CA PHE A 6 -7.31 21.48 -11.41
C PHE A 6 -6.67 22.60 -12.24
N LYS A 7 -5.39 22.47 -12.60
CA LYS A 7 -4.68 23.46 -13.41
C LYS A 7 -5.02 23.42 -14.90
N VAL A 8 -5.38 22.25 -15.44
CA VAL A 8 -5.68 22.08 -16.88
C VAL A 8 -7.17 22.24 -17.19
N GLN A 9 -8.07 21.91 -16.26
CA GLN A 9 -9.50 22.14 -16.42
C GLN A 9 -9.84 23.63 -16.28
N LYS A 10 -10.46 24.19 -17.32
CA LYS A 10 -10.86 25.60 -17.37
C LYS A 10 -12.26 25.88 -16.80
N ASN A 11 -12.97 24.85 -16.30
CA ASN A 11 -14.34 24.94 -15.81
C ASN A 11 -14.42 24.93 -14.27
N ALA A 12 -15.53 25.44 -13.73
CA ALA A 12 -15.81 25.62 -12.29
C ALA A 12 -16.07 24.31 -11.51
N ASP A 13 -15.41 23.22 -11.90
CA ASP A 13 -15.52 21.93 -11.23
C ASP A 13 -14.53 21.89 -10.05
N ILE A 14 -14.98 21.34 -8.91
CA ILE A 14 -14.14 21.19 -7.73
C ILE A 14 -13.40 19.86 -7.87
N VAL A 15 -12.08 19.88 -7.66
CA VAL A 15 -11.21 18.70 -7.73
C VAL A 15 -10.62 18.47 -6.35
N VAL A 16 -10.88 17.30 -5.76
CA VAL A 16 -10.42 16.98 -4.40
C VAL A 16 -9.59 15.69 -4.43
N PRO A 17 -8.31 15.74 -4.01
CA PRO A 17 -7.56 14.53 -3.72
C PRO A 17 -8.03 13.92 -2.40
N VAL A 18 -8.33 12.62 -2.41
CA VAL A 18 -8.73 11.86 -1.23
C VAL A 18 -7.83 10.65 -1.11
N LEU A 19 -7.13 10.52 0.02
CA LEU A 19 -6.42 9.30 0.34
C LEU A 19 -7.41 8.24 0.78
N ASN A 20 -7.32 7.06 0.17
CA ASN A 20 -8.15 5.90 0.51
C ASN A 20 -7.65 5.22 1.79
N VAL A 21 -7.66 5.97 2.89
CA VAL A 21 -7.27 5.58 4.25
C VAL A 21 -8.01 6.48 5.23
N LYS A 22 -8.30 5.95 6.42
CA LYS A 22 -8.83 6.76 7.51
C LYS A 22 -7.77 7.70 8.11
N ARG A 23 -8.18 8.89 8.54
CA ARG A 23 -7.28 9.89 9.14
C ARG A 23 -6.38 9.31 10.24
N LYS A 24 -6.97 8.53 11.14
CA LYS A 24 -6.28 7.92 12.30
C LYS A 24 -5.17 6.92 11.92
N GLU A 25 -5.19 6.41 10.69
CA GLU A 25 -4.27 5.38 10.21
C GLU A 25 -3.17 5.96 9.34
N LEU A 26 -3.31 7.21 8.89
CA LEU A 26 -2.30 7.87 8.08
C LEU A 26 -0.95 7.93 8.81
N ALA A 27 -0.98 8.13 10.14
CA ALA A 27 0.20 8.21 11.00
C ALA A 27 1.07 6.93 10.99
N VAL A 28 0.50 5.74 10.72
CA VAL A 28 1.31 4.50 10.66
C VAL A 28 2.07 4.35 9.34
N ARG A 29 1.76 5.18 8.34
CA ARG A 29 2.47 5.26 7.06
C ARG A 29 3.58 6.28 7.18
N THR A 30 4.57 5.92 7.99
CA THR A 30 5.71 6.78 8.34
C THR A 30 6.36 7.40 7.11
N GLU A 31 6.55 6.63 6.04
CA GLU A 31 7.14 7.11 4.79
C GLU A 31 6.27 8.10 4.02
N VAL A 32 4.94 7.94 4.06
CA VAL A 32 4.00 8.86 3.42
C VAL A 32 3.96 10.17 4.18
N VAL A 33 3.83 10.10 5.49
CA VAL A 33 3.82 11.26 6.38
C VAL A 33 5.11 12.07 6.22
N PHE A 34 6.25 11.38 6.35
CA PHE A 34 7.56 11.99 6.19
C PHE A 34 7.72 12.72 4.85
N PHE A 35 7.38 12.07 3.74
CA PHE A 35 7.65 12.67 2.44
C PHE A 35 6.70 13.80 2.07
N LEU A 36 5.45 13.76 2.54
CA LEU A 36 4.54 14.89 2.41
C LEU A 36 5.09 16.11 3.16
N GLU A 37 5.53 15.93 4.41
CA GLU A 37 6.13 17.01 5.20
C GLU A 37 7.42 17.54 4.55
N GLU A 38 8.29 16.64 4.08
CA GLU A 38 9.54 16.98 3.38
C GLU A 38 9.30 17.78 2.09
N THR A 39 8.17 17.52 1.43
CA THR A 39 7.73 18.23 0.23
C THR A 39 6.78 19.38 0.54
N SER A 40 6.74 19.85 1.79
CA SER A 40 5.95 21.02 2.24
C SER A 40 4.44 20.88 2.08
N ILE A 41 3.91 19.66 2.16
CA ILE A 41 2.48 19.37 2.27
C ILE A 41 2.18 19.00 3.72
N ASN A 42 1.41 19.84 4.41
CA ASN A 42 0.98 19.52 5.76
C ASN A 42 0.01 18.34 5.75
N ILE A 43 0.21 17.41 6.68
CA ILE A 43 -0.66 16.24 6.83
C ILE A 43 -2.11 16.65 7.11
N SER A 44 -2.33 17.74 7.83
CA SER A 44 -3.67 18.30 8.10
C SER A 44 -4.43 18.70 6.84
N ASP A 45 -3.73 19.02 5.75
CA ASP A 45 -4.35 19.52 4.52
C ASP A 45 -4.76 18.37 3.57
N VAL A 46 -4.31 17.15 3.86
CA VAL A 46 -4.59 15.97 3.05
C VAL A 46 -5.91 15.34 3.49
N ILE A 47 -6.91 15.26 2.62
CA ILE A 47 -8.22 14.69 2.97
C ILE A 47 -8.18 13.16 2.96
N CYS A 48 -8.63 12.55 4.05
CA CYS A 48 -8.80 11.11 4.20
C CYS A 48 -10.23 10.66 3.85
N ILE A 49 -10.40 9.36 3.59
CA ILE A 49 -11.67 8.81 3.08
C ILE A 49 -12.85 8.99 4.05
N ASP A 50 -12.58 9.04 5.35
CA ASP A 50 -13.54 9.22 6.43
C ASP A 50 -13.87 10.68 6.73
N GLU A 51 -13.17 11.63 6.11
CA GLU A 51 -13.40 13.07 6.26
C GLU A 51 -14.29 13.66 5.15
N ILE A 52 -14.73 12.81 4.21
CA ILE A 52 -15.59 13.19 3.09
C ILE A 52 -16.76 12.22 2.93
N ASP A 53 -17.99 12.74 2.99
CA ASP A 53 -19.20 11.94 2.81
C ASP A 53 -19.47 11.66 1.31
N LEU A 54 -18.72 10.69 0.76
CA LEU A 54 -18.86 10.27 -0.63
C LEU A 54 -20.25 9.70 -0.93
N LYS A 55 -20.95 9.13 0.06
CA LYS A 55 -22.29 8.59 -0.11
C LYS A 55 -23.31 9.70 -0.33
N ALA A 56 -23.31 10.74 0.50
CA ALA A 56 -24.18 11.90 0.30
C ALA A 56 -23.88 12.62 -1.02
N LEU A 57 -22.60 12.71 -1.42
CA LEU A 57 -22.21 13.29 -2.71
C LEU A 57 -22.70 12.44 -3.90
N HIS A 58 -22.63 11.11 -3.77
CA HIS A 58 -23.16 10.16 -4.74
C HIS A 58 -24.67 10.32 -4.91
N GLU A 59 -25.42 10.36 -3.80
CA GLU A 59 -26.88 10.49 -3.77
C GLU A 59 -27.35 11.81 -4.40
N LYS A 60 -26.58 12.89 -4.22
CA LYS A 60 -26.83 14.19 -4.86
C LYS A 60 -26.49 14.23 -6.36
N GLY A 61 -25.93 13.15 -6.92
CA GLY A 61 -25.60 13.04 -8.34
C GLY A 61 -24.49 13.97 -8.82
N LYS A 62 -23.69 14.52 -7.91
CA LYS A 62 -22.62 15.48 -8.22
C LYS A 62 -21.24 14.83 -8.34
N LEU A 63 -21.13 13.55 -8.01
CA LEU A 63 -19.87 12.84 -7.85
C LEU A 63 -19.38 12.20 -9.16
N SER A 64 -18.12 12.48 -9.51
CA SER A 64 -17.31 11.69 -10.45
C SER A 64 -16.07 11.21 -9.72
N VAL A 65 -15.70 9.93 -9.88
CA VAL A 65 -14.57 9.30 -9.19
C VAL A 65 -13.48 8.95 -10.20
N VAL A 66 -12.24 9.27 -9.87
CA VAL A 66 -11.05 8.77 -10.56
C VAL A 66 -10.27 7.90 -9.60
N LEU A 67 -9.95 6.68 -10.02
CA LEU A 67 -9.09 5.78 -9.24
C LEU A 67 -7.64 5.93 -9.72
N VAL A 68 -6.72 6.13 -8.77
CA VAL A 68 -5.29 6.25 -9.04
C VAL A 68 -4.54 5.20 -8.22
N ASP A 69 -3.65 4.45 -8.88
CA ASP A 69 -2.87 3.35 -8.30
C ASP A 69 -3.70 2.14 -7.84
N HIS A 70 -4.93 2.04 -8.37
CA HIS A 70 -5.80 0.86 -8.23
C HIS A 70 -6.91 0.88 -9.28
N ASN A 71 -7.41 -0.31 -9.62
CA ASN A 71 -8.49 -0.48 -10.58
C ASN A 71 -9.77 -1.11 -9.99
N THR A 72 -9.78 -1.38 -8.68
CA THR A 72 -10.89 -1.99 -7.95
C THR A 72 -11.22 -1.25 -6.66
N LEU A 73 -12.52 -1.06 -6.41
CA LEU A 73 -13.04 -0.56 -5.14
C LEU A 73 -13.33 -1.74 -4.21
N SER A 74 -13.24 -1.52 -2.91
CA SER A 74 -13.66 -2.53 -1.93
C SER A 74 -15.17 -2.74 -1.93
N THR A 75 -15.61 -3.79 -1.23
CA THR A 75 -17.04 -4.13 -1.11
C THR A 75 -17.83 -2.97 -0.49
N GLU A 76 -17.27 -2.33 0.52
CA GLU A 76 -17.79 -1.18 1.25
C GLU A 76 -17.91 0.06 0.35
N GLN A 77 -17.03 0.17 -0.64
CA GLN A 77 -16.98 1.27 -1.60
C GLN A 77 -17.70 0.98 -2.92
N SER A 78 -18.24 -0.22 -3.10
CA SER A 78 -18.89 -0.67 -4.34
C SER A 78 -20.03 0.24 -4.83
N TYR A 79 -20.67 1.00 -3.92
CA TYR A 79 -21.68 2.01 -4.27
C TYR A 79 -21.13 3.13 -5.18
N LEU A 80 -19.81 3.33 -5.22
CA LEU A 80 -19.14 4.30 -6.06
C LEU A 80 -18.90 3.82 -7.50
N ASP A 81 -19.09 2.52 -7.79
CA ASP A 81 -18.77 1.92 -9.09
C ASP A 81 -19.37 2.66 -10.28
N SER A 82 -20.63 3.08 -10.17
CA SER A 82 -21.34 3.82 -11.22
C SER A 82 -20.85 5.25 -11.42
N ARG A 83 -19.98 5.75 -10.53
CA ARG A 83 -19.38 7.10 -10.59
C ARG A 83 -17.93 7.09 -11.01
N VAL A 84 -17.28 5.92 -11.13
CA VAL A 84 -15.92 5.84 -11.65
C VAL A 84 -15.92 6.24 -13.12
N VAL A 85 -15.16 7.28 -13.46
CA VAL A 85 -15.08 7.82 -14.83
C VAL A 85 -13.72 7.59 -15.50
N GLN A 86 -12.68 7.39 -14.70
CA GLN A 86 -11.31 7.19 -15.16
C GLN A 86 -10.54 6.33 -14.16
N ILE A 87 -9.61 5.53 -14.68
CA ILE A 87 -8.66 4.74 -13.90
C ILE A 87 -7.26 5.03 -14.43
N LEU A 88 -6.33 5.34 -13.53
CA LEU A 88 -4.90 5.44 -13.81
C LEU A 88 -4.18 4.45 -12.90
N ASP A 89 -3.63 3.38 -13.46
CA ASP A 89 -3.10 2.29 -12.65
C ASP A 89 -1.93 1.57 -13.35
N HIS A 90 -1.14 0.83 -12.58
CA HIS A 90 -0.05 0.01 -13.09
C HIS A 90 -0.14 -1.47 -12.65
N HIS A 91 -1.15 -1.81 -11.86
CA HIS A 91 -1.43 -3.17 -11.44
C HIS A 91 -2.12 -4.00 -12.54
N GLU A 92 -2.14 -5.32 -12.34
CA GLU A 92 -2.95 -6.21 -13.15
C GLU A 92 -4.44 -5.88 -13.04
N ILE A 93 -5.18 -6.15 -14.11
CA ILE A 93 -6.59 -5.81 -14.21
C ILE A 93 -7.43 -6.93 -13.60
N ASP A 94 -8.19 -6.61 -12.55
CA ASP A 94 -9.07 -7.58 -11.88
C ASP A 94 -10.35 -7.85 -12.70
N ASN A 95 -10.92 -6.82 -13.33
CA ASN A 95 -12.15 -6.92 -14.13
C ASN A 95 -12.05 -6.20 -15.49
N PRO A 96 -11.59 -6.91 -16.54
CA PRO A 96 -11.35 -6.32 -17.87
C PRO A 96 -12.58 -5.67 -18.50
N ASP A 97 -13.78 -6.22 -18.27
CA ASP A 97 -15.00 -5.74 -18.92
C ASP A 97 -15.54 -4.45 -18.30
N LYS A 98 -15.25 -4.22 -17.01
CA LYS A 98 -15.51 -2.94 -16.33
C LYS A 98 -14.60 -1.85 -16.88
N ILE A 99 -13.31 -2.16 -17.05
CA ILE A 99 -12.29 -1.19 -17.46
C ILE A 99 -12.43 -0.77 -18.92
N LYS A 100 -12.80 -1.69 -19.83
CA LYS A 100 -13.02 -1.39 -21.26
C LYS A 100 -14.02 -0.26 -21.53
N LYS A 101 -14.92 0.02 -20.60
CA LYS A 101 -15.98 1.03 -20.73
C LYS A 101 -15.56 2.41 -20.21
N LEU A 102 -14.38 2.50 -19.58
CA LEU A 102 -13.87 3.69 -18.92
C LEU A 102 -12.69 4.27 -19.69
N ASN A 103 -12.46 5.58 -19.57
CA ASN A 103 -11.26 6.21 -20.09
C ASN A 103 -10.07 5.86 -19.19
N SER A 104 -9.53 4.65 -19.33
CA SER A 104 -8.53 4.08 -18.43
C SER A 104 -7.14 4.06 -19.05
N LYS A 105 -6.11 4.48 -18.31
CA LYS A 105 -4.70 4.33 -18.65
C LYS A 105 -4.07 3.35 -17.68
N ILE A 106 -3.94 2.09 -18.11
CA ILE A 106 -3.35 1.02 -17.31
C ILE A 106 -2.16 0.47 -18.09
N GLU A 107 -0.96 0.65 -17.53
CA GLU A 107 0.29 0.25 -18.16
C GLU A 107 1.19 -0.44 -17.11
N PRO A 108 1.84 -1.58 -17.43
CA PRO A 108 2.65 -2.33 -16.47
C PRO A 108 4.02 -1.67 -16.24
N VAL A 109 4.01 -0.45 -15.70
CA VAL A 109 5.20 0.33 -15.30
C VAL A 109 5.55 0.09 -13.84
N GLY A 110 6.73 0.54 -13.41
CA GLY A 110 7.20 0.33 -12.05
C GLY A 110 6.44 1.11 -10.98
N SER A 111 5.88 2.27 -11.34
CA SER A 111 5.12 3.14 -10.44
C SER A 111 3.98 3.84 -11.16
N CYS A 112 2.82 3.99 -10.51
CA CYS A 112 1.72 4.79 -11.06
C CYS A 112 2.12 6.26 -11.27
N CYS A 113 3.02 6.81 -10.43
CA CYS A 113 3.57 8.16 -10.60
C CYS A 113 4.33 8.34 -11.92
N THR A 114 4.86 7.28 -12.53
CA THR A 114 5.42 7.33 -13.89
C THR A 114 4.36 7.75 -14.90
N LEU A 115 3.13 7.24 -14.78
CA LEU A 115 2.02 7.56 -15.68
C LEU A 115 1.48 8.98 -15.46
N VAL A 116 1.45 9.42 -14.19
CA VAL A 116 1.08 10.79 -13.81
C VAL A 116 2.08 11.80 -14.37
N ALA A 117 3.38 11.56 -14.16
CA ALA A 117 4.44 12.43 -14.66
C ALA A 117 4.46 12.50 -16.18
N ASP A 118 4.29 11.35 -16.86
CA ASP A 118 4.16 11.27 -18.32
C ASP A 118 2.98 12.13 -18.82
N GLU A 119 1.83 12.07 -18.15
CA GLU A 119 0.67 12.89 -18.50
C GLU A 119 0.95 14.40 -18.33
N ILE A 120 1.53 14.81 -17.21
CA ILE A 120 1.86 16.22 -16.95
C ILE A 120 2.86 16.74 -17.99
N LEU A 121 3.94 16.00 -18.25
CA LEU A 121 5.00 16.41 -19.16
C LEU A 121 4.53 16.52 -20.61
N ASN A 122 3.57 15.69 -21.04
CA ASN A 122 3.05 15.72 -22.41
C ASN A 122 1.91 16.74 -22.58
N SER A 123 1.08 16.95 -21.55
CA SER A 123 -0.13 17.77 -21.66
C SER A 123 0.08 19.22 -21.22
N ASN A 124 0.80 19.47 -20.12
CA ASN A 124 1.13 20.82 -19.67
C ASN A 124 2.41 20.83 -18.80
N PRO A 125 3.59 20.70 -19.44
CA PRO A 125 4.87 20.61 -18.71
C PRO A 125 5.19 21.85 -17.87
N ALA A 126 4.59 23.00 -18.18
CA ALA A 126 4.79 24.23 -17.42
C ALA A 126 4.24 24.18 -15.98
N ILE A 127 3.41 23.18 -15.65
CA ILE A 127 2.97 22.93 -14.27
C ILE A 127 4.08 22.28 -13.44
N MET A 128 5.03 21.58 -14.07
CA MET A 128 6.09 20.88 -13.36
C MET A 128 7.03 21.89 -12.70
N ASP A 129 7.04 21.90 -11.38
CA ASP A 129 7.99 22.63 -10.54
C ASP A 129 8.83 21.64 -9.71
N PRO A 130 9.87 22.09 -8.98
CA PRO A 130 10.69 21.20 -8.17
C PRO A 130 9.93 20.43 -7.10
N GLN A 131 8.85 20.99 -6.54
CA GLN A 131 8.05 20.33 -5.49
C GLN A 131 7.28 19.13 -6.08
N ILE A 132 6.57 19.35 -7.20
CA ILE A 132 5.84 18.31 -7.92
C ILE A 132 6.80 17.28 -8.51
N ALA A 133 7.94 17.73 -9.04
CA ALA A 133 8.96 16.85 -9.56
C ALA A 133 9.51 15.95 -8.46
N MET A 134 9.82 16.49 -7.28
CA MET A 134 10.30 15.72 -6.13
C MET A 134 9.26 14.69 -5.69
N LEU A 135 7.99 15.08 -5.54
CA LEU A 135 6.90 14.17 -5.17
C LEU A 135 6.82 12.96 -6.11
N LEU A 136 6.74 13.21 -7.42
CA LEU A 136 6.68 12.16 -8.43
C LEU A 136 7.96 11.33 -8.47
N TYR A 137 9.12 12.00 -8.39
CA TYR A 137 10.44 11.37 -8.47
C TYR A 137 10.71 10.43 -7.30
N GLY A 138 10.52 10.88 -6.06
CA GLY A 138 10.76 10.07 -4.86
C GLY A 138 9.87 8.82 -4.83
N THR A 139 8.61 8.95 -5.26
CA THR A 139 7.69 7.82 -5.45
C THR A 139 8.27 6.77 -6.41
N ILE A 140 8.60 7.21 -7.64
CA ILE A 140 9.07 6.31 -8.70
C ILE A 140 10.37 5.64 -8.26
N VAL A 141 11.30 6.41 -7.68
CA VAL A 141 12.58 5.90 -7.17
C VAL A 141 12.37 4.85 -6.08
N LEU A 142 11.44 5.05 -5.14
CA LEU A 142 11.19 4.08 -4.09
C LEU A 142 10.50 2.80 -4.61
N ASP A 143 9.51 2.92 -5.48
CA ASP A 143 8.78 1.78 -6.06
C ASP A 143 9.67 0.88 -6.93
N THR A 144 10.54 1.52 -7.71
CA THR A 144 11.47 0.88 -8.65
C THR A 144 12.76 0.40 -8.00
N ILE A 145 12.93 0.60 -6.68
CA ILE A 145 14.15 0.26 -5.95
C ILE A 145 15.36 0.97 -6.59
N CYS A 146 15.28 2.29 -6.71
CA CYS A 146 16.28 3.13 -7.37
C CYS A 146 16.58 2.69 -8.83
N LEU A 147 15.53 2.35 -9.60
CA LEU A 147 15.65 1.82 -10.97
C LEU A 147 16.55 0.57 -11.08
N ASN A 148 16.57 -0.27 -10.06
CA ASN A 148 17.35 -1.51 -10.06
C ASN A 148 16.72 -2.58 -10.99
N GLU A 149 17.43 -2.91 -12.07
CA GLU A 149 17.01 -3.92 -13.06
C GLU A 149 16.78 -5.30 -12.48
N THR A 150 17.59 -5.68 -11.50
CA THR A 150 17.52 -7.02 -10.88
C THR A 150 16.26 -7.19 -10.03
N ALA A 151 15.60 -6.09 -9.63
CA ALA A 151 14.33 -6.13 -8.92
C ALA A 151 13.14 -6.51 -9.82
N GLN A 152 13.31 -6.53 -11.16
CA GLN A 152 12.25 -6.83 -12.14
C GLN A 152 11.00 -5.95 -11.99
N ARG A 153 11.19 -4.70 -11.55
CA ARG A 153 10.11 -3.70 -11.36
C ARG A 153 10.23 -2.48 -12.26
N VAL A 154 11.25 -2.43 -13.10
CA VAL A 154 11.63 -1.22 -13.84
C VAL A 154 11.33 -1.39 -15.31
N THR A 155 10.70 -0.39 -15.91
CA THR A 155 10.51 -0.31 -17.35
C THR A 155 11.33 0.81 -17.97
N GLU A 156 11.46 0.78 -19.29
CA GLU A 156 12.10 1.86 -20.06
C GLU A 156 11.34 3.20 -19.90
N LYS A 157 10.03 3.15 -19.64
CA LYS A 157 9.24 4.35 -19.41
C LYS A 157 9.60 5.01 -18.07
N ASP A 158 9.78 4.20 -17.02
CA ASP A 158 10.21 4.69 -15.71
C ASP A 158 11.55 5.43 -15.82
N ARG A 159 12.52 4.88 -16.55
CA ARG A 159 13.84 5.51 -16.77
C ARG A 159 13.72 6.88 -17.43
N LYS A 160 13.00 6.96 -18.55
CA LYS A 160 12.83 8.20 -19.31
C LYS A 160 12.12 9.28 -18.50
N ILE A 161 11.15 8.90 -17.68
CA ILE A 161 10.43 9.83 -16.81
C ILE A 161 11.35 10.31 -15.69
N VAL A 162 12.07 9.41 -15.01
CA VAL A 162 13.05 9.76 -13.97
C VAL A 162 14.11 10.73 -14.52
N GLU A 163 14.69 10.44 -15.68
CA GLU A 163 15.67 11.32 -16.34
C GLU A 163 15.10 12.72 -16.62
N LYS A 164 13.83 12.81 -17.02
CA LYS A 164 13.16 14.11 -17.21
C LYS A 164 12.93 14.82 -15.89
N LEU A 165 12.46 14.13 -14.85
CA LEU A 165 12.23 14.72 -13.53
C LEU A 165 13.53 15.24 -12.89
N GLU A 166 14.65 14.56 -13.11
CA GLU A 166 15.98 14.99 -12.63
C GLU A 166 16.39 16.36 -13.20
N THR A 167 15.88 16.75 -14.38
CA THR A 167 16.13 18.09 -14.94
C THR A 167 15.50 19.23 -14.12
N TYR A 168 14.46 18.93 -13.33
CA TYR A 168 13.82 19.87 -12.41
C TYR A 168 14.43 19.84 -11.01
N LEU A 169 15.34 18.90 -10.74
CA LEU A 169 15.92 18.63 -9.42
C LEU A 169 17.47 18.68 -9.47
N PRO A 170 18.07 19.81 -9.92
CA PRO A 170 19.51 19.90 -10.05
C PRO A 170 20.19 19.73 -8.68
N GLY A 171 21.19 18.82 -8.62
CA GLY A 171 21.94 18.56 -7.38
C GLY A 171 21.33 17.50 -6.46
N VAL A 172 20.11 17.01 -6.75
CA VAL A 172 19.50 15.93 -5.99
C VAL A 172 20.11 14.58 -6.36
N SER A 173 20.58 13.84 -5.36
CA SER A 173 21.10 12.48 -5.53
C SER A 173 19.98 11.45 -5.47
N ARG A 174 19.83 10.65 -6.53
CA ARG A 174 18.85 9.54 -6.58
C ARG A 174 19.00 8.56 -5.41
N ASN A 175 20.25 8.21 -5.09
CA ASN A 175 20.55 7.24 -4.03
C ASN A 175 20.21 7.81 -2.66
N GLU A 176 20.49 9.10 -2.41
CA GLU A 176 20.16 9.72 -1.12
C GLU A 176 18.64 9.79 -0.90
N VAL A 177 17.88 10.13 -1.94
CA VAL A 177 16.41 10.08 -1.90
C VAL A 177 15.92 8.67 -1.60
N PHE A 178 16.45 7.67 -2.33
CA PHE A 178 16.07 6.28 -2.13
C PHE A 178 16.40 5.77 -0.72
N ASP A 179 17.63 5.98 -0.25
CA ASP A 179 18.13 5.49 1.04
C ASP A 179 17.37 6.15 2.18
N THR A 180 17.05 7.45 2.07
CA THR A 180 16.25 8.18 3.07
C THR A 180 14.83 7.63 3.14
N LEU A 181 14.13 7.52 2.02
CA LEU A 181 12.77 7.00 1.97
C LEU A 181 12.70 5.52 2.39
N GLN A 182 13.70 4.73 2.00
CA GLN A 182 13.82 3.34 2.42
C GLN A 182 14.03 3.23 3.93
N LYS A 183 14.92 4.05 4.50
CA LYS A 183 15.15 4.09 5.95
C LYS A 183 13.86 4.41 6.70
N VAL A 184 13.12 5.45 6.31
CA VAL A 184 11.86 5.84 6.98
C VAL A 184 10.78 4.77 6.84
N LYS A 185 10.70 4.11 5.67
CA LYS A 185 9.75 3.02 5.43
C LYS A 185 9.95 1.84 6.38
N PHE A 186 11.22 1.51 6.66
CA PHE A 186 11.62 0.43 7.57
C PHE A 186 11.85 0.89 9.01
N ASP A 187 11.83 2.20 9.28
CA ASP A 187 11.90 2.73 10.63
C ASP A 187 10.56 2.48 11.34
N VAL A 188 10.60 1.49 12.21
CA VAL A 188 9.47 1.06 13.02
C VAL A 188 9.69 1.31 14.50
N SER A 189 10.75 2.04 14.85
CA SER A 189 11.10 2.34 16.24
C SER A 189 10.00 3.08 17.00
N LYS A 190 9.13 3.80 16.27
CA LYS A 190 8.01 4.58 16.80
C LYS A 190 6.66 3.84 16.75
N LEU A 191 6.62 2.62 16.20
CA LEU A 191 5.39 1.85 16.06
C LEU A 191 5.34 0.71 17.08
N THR A 192 4.19 0.55 17.72
CA THR A 192 3.95 -0.61 18.59
C THR A 192 3.85 -1.89 17.75
N PRO A 193 4.13 -3.07 18.33
CA PRO A 193 3.97 -4.34 17.61
C PRO A 193 2.57 -4.50 17.00
N VAL A 194 1.53 -4.00 17.69
CA VAL A 194 0.16 -4.01 17.18
C VAL A 194 0.04 -3.15 15.92
N GLN A 195 0.56 -1.91 15.92
CA GLN A 195 0.52 -1.02 14.75
C GLN A 195 1.25 -1.65 13.55
N LEU A 196 2.33 -2.39 13.80
CA LEU A 196 3.04 -3.14 12.76
C LEU A 196 2.23 -4.28 12.15
N LEU A 197 1.33 -4.91 12.92
CA LEU A 197 0.41 -5.92 12.39
C LEU A 197 -0.61 -5.35 11.41
N TYR A 198 -0.93 -4.07 11.51
CA TYR A 198 -1.91 -3.43 10.63
C TYR A 198 -1.27 -2.62 9.49
N LYS A 199 0.00 -2.20 9.62
CA LYS A 199 0.70 -1.34 8.64
C LYS A 199 0.66 -1.89 7.21
N ASP A 200 0.94 -3.17 7.03
CA ASP A 200 0.95 -3.81 5.71
C ASP A 200 0.28 -5.19 5.74
N THR A 201 -1.06 -5.19 5.79
CA THR A 201 -1.85 -6.43 5.87
C THR A 201 -2.83 -6.57 4.73
N LYS A 202 -2.86 -7.78 4.17
CA LYS A 202 -3.87 -8.22 3.19
C LYS A 202 -4.74 -9.30 3.80
N LEU A 203 -6.03 -9.21 3.58
CA LEU A 203 -6.99 -10.24 3.97
C LEU A 203 -7.35 -11.08 2.74
N ILE A 204 -7.46 -12.38 2.96
CA ILE A 204 -8.09 -13.30 2.03
C ILE A 204 -9.20 -14.02 2.78
N SER A 205 -10.35 -14.22 2.13
CA SER A 205 -11.41 -15.02 2.73
C SER A 205 -12.16 -15.82 1.69
N ASP A 206 -12.74 -16.92 2.15
CA ASP A 206 -13.88 -17.57 1.51
C ASP A 206 -15.12 -17.47 2.42
N ASN A 207 -16.19 -18.19 2.08
CA ASN A 207 -17.45 -18.19 2.83
C ASN A 207 -17.33 -18.67 4.30
N SER A 208 -16.21 -19.30 4.69
CA SER A 208 -16.03 -19.99 5.97
C SER A 208 -14.77 -19.59 6.74
N THR A 209 -13.72 -19.20 6.01
CA THR A 209 -12.37 -19.02 6.54
C THR A 209 -11.81 -17.69 6.06
N SER A 210 -11.25 -16.91 6.99
CA SER A 210 -10.57 -15.65 6.73
C SER A 210 -9.16 -15.67 7.31
N ILE A 211 -8.19 -15.22 6.50
CA ILE A 211 -6.76 -15.24 6.82
C ILE A 211 -6.17 -13.86 6.56
N ALA A 212 -5.43 -13.34 7.54
CA ALA A 212 -4.60 -12.15 7.33
C ALA A 212 -3.17 -12.53 6.93
N LEU A 213 -2.61 -11.82 5.96
CA LEU A 213 -1.21 -11.88 5.55
C LEU A 213 -0.51 -10.54 5.84
N VAL A 214 0.27 -10.53 6.91
CA VAL A 214 0.98 -9.36 7.44
C VAL A 214 2.42 -9.35 6.91
N SER A 215 2.85 -8.29 6.22
CA SER A 215 4.28 -8.05 6.01
C SER A 215 4.85 -7.34 7.22
N PHE A 216 5.78 -7.96 7.94
CA PHE A 216 6.34 -7.43 9.17
C PHE A 216 7.78 -6.94 8.94
N PRO A 217 8.11 -5.68 9.30
CA PRO A 217 9.39 -5.05 8.94
C PRO A 217 10.57 -5.42 9.86
N THR A 218 10.38 -6.41 10.74
CA THR A 218 11.43 -7.00 11.57
C THR A 218 11.26 -8.52 11.64
N LEU A 219 12.20 -9.22 12.28
CA LEU A 219 12.05 -10.65 12.55
C LEU A 219 11.02 -10.87 13.66
N ILE A 220 10.11 -11.82 13.47
CA ILE A 220 9.04 -12.12 14.46
C ILE A 220 9.65 -12.55 15.79
N GLN A 221 10.74 -13.32 15.77
CA GLN A 221 11.43 -13.74 17.01
C GLN A 221 11.90 -12.56 17.88
N ASP A 222 12.19 -11.40 17.27
CA ASP A 222 12.74 -10.23 17.97
C ASP A 222 11.63 -9.54 18.81
N VAL A 223 10.37 -9.66 18.40
CA VAL A 223 9.19 -9.11 19.11
C VAL A 223 8.37 -10.15 19.87
N LEU A 224 8.59 -11.44 19.60
CA LEU A 224 7.79 -12.53 20.20
C LEU A 224 7.92 -12.62 21.73
N GLN A 225 9.04 -12.14 22.29
CA GLN A 225 9.26 -12.12 23.74
C GLN A 225 8.47 -11.00 24.44
N GLU A 226 7.92 -10.05 23.69
CA GLU A 226 7.05 -9.01 24.23
C GLU A 226 5.68 -9.62 24.51
N ALA A 227 5.26 -9.66 25.78
CA ALA A 227 3.99 -10.27 26.19
C ALA A 227 2.79 -9.71 25.42
N SER A 228 2.84 -8.42 25.07
CA SER A 228 1.82 -7.72 24.28
C SER A 228 1.69 -8.20 22.84
N PHE A 229 2.67 -8.91 22.26
CA PHE A 229 2.61 -9.29 20.85
C PHE A 229 1.62 -10.42 20.57
N LEU A 230 1.57 -11.45 21.44
CA LEU A 230 0.57 -12.52 21.30
C LEU A 230 -0.84 -11.99 21.58
N ASP A 231 -0.99 -11.12 22.58
CA ASP A 231 -2.26 -10.44 22.87
C ASP A 231 -2.71 -9.61 21.66
N ALA A 232 -1.80 -8.89 21.00
CA ALA A 232 -2.08 -8.13 19.78
C ALA A 232 -2.59 -9.00 18.61
N LEU A 233 -2.02 -10.20 18.45
CA LEU A 233 -2.48 -11.16 17.45
C LEU A 233 -3.87 -11.68 17.78
N ASP A 234 -4.14 -11.93 19.06
CA ASP A 234 -5.47 -12.33 19.51
C ASP A 234 -6.49 -11.20 19.29
N ASP A 235 -6.18 -9.96 19.69
CA ASP A 235 -7.07 -8.81 19.49
C ASP A 235 -7.37 -8.58 18.00
N MET A 236 -6.36 -8.69 17.14
CA MET A 236 -6.53 -8.61 15.69
C MET A 236 -7.43 -9.72 15.16
N ALA A 237 -7.18 -10.97 15.58
CA ALA A 237 -7.99 -12.10 15.14
C ALA A 237 -9.45 -12.00 15.64
N SER A 238 -9.68 -11.46 16.83
CA SER A 238 -11.03 -11.22 17.37
C SER A 238 -11.75 -10.09 16.64
N SER A 239 -11.13 -8.91 16.56
CA SER A 239 -11.74 -7.70 16.02
C SER A 239 -12.08 -7.79 14.53
N LYS A 240 -11.31 -8.57 13.77
CA LYS A 240 -11.51 -8.80 12.33
C LYS A 240 -12.15 -10.15 12.01
N ASN A 241 -12.57 -10.91 13.03
CA ASN A 241 -13.16 -12.24 12.89
C ASN A 241 -12.29 -13.19 12.03
N LEU A 242 -10.96 -13.13 12.24
CA LEU A 242 -9.99 -13.91 11.48
C LEU A 242 -9.82 -15.30 12.08
N ASN A 243 -9.73 -16.30 11.21
CA ASN A 243 -9.37 -17.66 11.61
C ASN A 243 -7.86 -17.76 11.87
N SER A 244 -7.06 -17.20 10.98
CA SER A 244 -5.60 -17.32 11.06
C SER A 244 -4.89 -16.02 10.66
N ILE A 245 -3.68 -15.83 11.20
CA ILE A 245 -2.79 -14.73 10.82
C ILE A 245 -1.45 -15.33 10.38
N ILE A 246 -1.01 -14.96 9.18
CA ILE A 246 0.29 -15.33 8.62
C ILE A 246 1.16 -14.09 8.58
N ILE A 247 2.29 -14.14 9.26
CA ILE A 247 3.19 -12.99 9.43
C ILE A 247 4.49 -13.28 8.68
N LEU A 248 4.87 -12.41 7.75
CA LEU A 248 6.08 -12.50 6.95
C LEU A 248 7.09 -11.44 7.42
N GLY A 249 8.00 -11.84 8.31
CA GLY A 249 9.04 -10.98 8.85
C GLY A 249 10.24 -10.85 7.93
N LEU A 250 10.82 -9.67 7.88
CA LEU A 250 11.99 -9.34 7.08
C LEU A 250 12.95 -8.48 7.91
N LYS A 251 14.24 -8.82 7.89
CA LYS A 251 15.30 -7.93 8.39
C LYS A 251 16.46 -7.92 7.42
N VAL A 252 16.93 -6.72 7.08
CA VAL A 252 18.15 -6.50 6.31
C VAL A 252 19.26 -6.25 7.32
N ALA A 253 20.32 -7.05 7.31
CA ALA A 253 21.44 -6.84 8.23
C ALA A 253 22.24 -5.59 7.82
N GLU A 254 22.67 -4.79 8.78
CA GLU A 254 23.54 -3.63 8.52
C GLU A 254 24.91 -4.11 7.98
N GLY A 255 25.35 -3.53 6.87
CA GLY A 255 26.71 -3.73 6.31
C GLY A 255 26.95 -5.02 5.51
N GLN A 256 26.01 -5.96 5.49
CA GLN A 256 26.05 -7.12 4.59
C GLN A 256 24.68 -7.23 3.93
N SER A 257 24.60 -7.38 2.60
CA SER A 257 23.33 -7.61 1.85
C SER A 257 22.61 -8.93 2.25
N ALA A 258 22.90 -9.48 3.42
CA ALA A 258 22.26 -10.63 4.02
C ALA A 258 20.85 -10.26 4.51
N VAL A 259 19.88 -10.69 3.71
CA VAL A 259 18.46 -10.61 4.05
C VAL A 259 18.07 -11.85 4.84
N ARG A 260 17.37 -11.67 5.97
CA ARG A 260 16.74 -12.78 6.70
C ARG A 260 15.22 -12.64 6.66
N ARG A 261 14.53 -13.76 6.52
CA ARG A 261 13.07 -13.85 6.49
C ARG A 261 12.56 -14.90 7.45
N GLN A 262 11.42 -14.61 8.04
CA GLN A 262 10.68 -15.53 8.90
C GLN A 262 9.21 -15.56 8.48
N ILE A 263 8.57 -16.72 8.66
CA ILE A 263 7.13 -16.85 8.52
C ILE A 263 6.58 -17.37 9.84
N ALA A 264 5.58 -16.71 10.39
CA ALA A 264 4.79 -17.20 11.52
C ALA A 264 3.37 -17.50 11.08
N VAL A 265 2.78 -18.55 11.64
CA VAL A 265 1.36 -18.86 11.53
C VAL A 265 0.78 -18.81 12.93
N TYR A 266 -0.23 -17.95 13.12
CA TYR A 266 -1.01 -17.83 14.34
C TYR A 266 -2.43 -18.31 14.08
N ASP A 267 -2.94 -19.19 14.93
CA ASP A 267 -4.32 -19.67 14.87
C ASP A 267 -4.76 -20.19 16.25
N ARG A 268 -6.00 -19.89 16.64
CA ARG A 268 -6.60 -20.35 17.90
C ARG A 268 -7.03 -21.81 17.86
N ASN A 269 -7.13 -22.39 16.68
CA ASN A 269 -7.45 -23.79 16.46
C ASN A 269 -6.15 -24.57 16.19
N PRO A 270 -5.74 -25.48 17.10
CA PRO A 270 -4.51 -26.26 16.95
C PRO A 270 -4.46 -27.09 15.65
N SER A 271 -5.61 -27.60 15.19
CA SER A 271 -5.68 -28.40 13.96
C SER A 271 -5.47 -27.53 12.72
N SER A 272 -6.10 -26.36 12.67
CA SER A 272 -5.92 -25.38 11.59
C SER A 272 -4.47 -24.86 11.54
N LEU A 273 -3.91 -24.51 12.70
CA LEU A 273 -2.51 -24.11 12.85
C LEU A 273 -1.56 -25.13 12.20
N GLU A 274 -1.75 -26.42 12.54
CA GLU A 274 -0.92 -27.50 12.03
C GLU A 274 -1.13 -27.73 10.53
N LYS A 275 -2.38 -27.66 10.03
CA LYS A 275 -2.70 -27.80 8.61
C LYS A 275 -2.03 -26.72 7.76
N ILE A 276 -2.22 -25.44 8.10
CA ILE A 276 -1.65 -24.30 7.37
C ILE A 276 -0.12 -24.37 7.41
N SER A 277 0.45 -24.64 8.58
CA SER A 277 1.90 -24.75 8.75
C SER A 277 2.49 -25.90 7.92
N LYS A 278 1.81 -27.04 7.82
CA LYS A 278 2.24 -28.15 6.96
C LYS A 278 2.08 -27.82 5.49
N TYR A 279 1.01 -27.13 5.10
CA TYR A 279 0.80 -26.70 3.73
C TYR A 279 1.96 -25.82 3.25
N LEU A 280 2.28 -24.76 4.02
CA LEU A 280 3.39 -23.85 3.69
C LEU A 280 4.75 -24.56 3.63
N GLN A 281 5.01 -25.52 4.52
CA GLN A 281 6.25 -26.31 4.50
C GLN A 281 6.35 -27.25 3.28
N LYS A 282 5.22 -27.75 2.80
CA LYS A 282 5.13 -28.70 1.67
C LYS A 282 5.03 -28.04 0.30
N LEU A 283 4.96 -26.71 0.22
CA LEU A 283 4.98 -26.01 -1.07
C LEU A 283 6.23 -26.39 -1.87
N GLU A 284 6.01 -26.88 -3.09
CA GLU A 284 7.06 -27.27 -4.03
C GLU A 284 6.92 -26.44 -5.32
N ASN A 285 8.05 -26.11 -5.94
CA ASN A 285 8.13 -25.39 -7.22
C ASN A 285 7.50 -23.98 -7.25
N PRO A 286 8.09 -22.97 -6.60
CA PRO A 286 9.29 -23.01 -5.77
C PRO A 286 8.98 -23.31 -4.30
N SER A 287 9.93 -23.94 -3.61
CA SER A 287 9.81 -24.16 -2.16
C SER A 287 10.19 -22.91 -1.36
N LEU A 288 9.47 -22.67 -0.27
CA LEU A 288 9.81 -21.67 0.75
C LEU A 288 11.04 -22.07 1.59
N ALA A 289 11.41 -23.36 1.59
CA ALA A 289 12.48 -23.93 2.41
C ALA A 289 12.35 -23.54 3.89
N LEU A 290 11.16 -23.80 4.45
CA LEU A 290 10.84 -23.44 5.84
C LEU A 290 11.49 -24.42 6.82
N ARG A 291 12.18 -23.87 7.83
CA ARG A 291 12.70 -24.62 8.97
C ARG A 291 12.08 -24.10 10.25
N GLN A 292 11.34 -24.94 10.96
CA GLN A 292 10.70 -24.55 12.21
C GLN A 292 11.76 -24.13 13.24
N LEU A 293 11.48 -23.03 13.95
CA LEU A 293 12.28 -22.58 15.07
C LEU A 293 11.75 -23.20 16.39
N PRO A 294 12.65 -23.61 17.31
CA PRO A 294 12.25 -24.33 18.52
C PRO A 294 11.54 -23.45 19.56
N LEU A 295 11.52 -22.13 19.34
CA LEU A 295 11.01 -21.15 20.29
C LEU A 295 9.47 -21.10 20.36
N CYS A 296 8.75 -21.85 19.50
CA CYS A 296 7.30 -21.63 19.30
C CYS A 296 6.50 -22.92 19.13
N GLY A 297 5.28 -22.93 19.68
CA GLY A 297 4.22 -23.93 19.53
C GLY A 297 2.86 -23.25 19.67
N PHE A 298 1.76 -24.01 19.74
CA PHE A 298 0.40 -23.45 19.82
C PHE A 298 0.29 -22.29 20.85
N PRO A 299 -0.29 -21.13 20.49
CA PRO A 299 -1.05 -20.83 19.27
C PRO A 299 -0.24 -20.32 18.06
N LEU A 300 1.10 -20.33 18.10
CA LEU A 300 1.94 -19.76 17.05
C LEU A 300 3.07 -20.73 16.61
N MET A 301 3.16 -21.04 15.32
CA MET A 301 4.30 -21.74 14.74
C MET A 301 5.19 -20.76 13.97
N LEU A 302 6.50 -20.79 14.24
CA LEU A 302 7.49 -19.89 13.63
C LEU A 302 8.51 -20.66 12.82
N PHE A 303 8.84 -20.13 11.64
CA PHE A 303 9.75 -20.72 10.68
C PHE A 303 10.80 -19.70 10.23
N GLU A 304 12.06 -20.14 10.10
CA GLU A 304 13.04 -19.45 9.27
C GLU A 304 12.77 -19.81 7.81
N GLN A 305 12.75 -18.80 6.93
CA GLN A 305 12.52 -19.00 5.49
C GLN A 305 13.86 -19.01 4.74
N GLY A 306 14.24 -20.18 4.22
CA GLY A 306 15.49 -20.33 3.46
C GLY A 306 15.46 -19.65 2.09
N ASN A 307 14.32 -19.70 1.39
CA ASN A 307 14.18 -19.06 0.08
C ASN A 307 13.77 -17.59 0.22
N ILE A 308 14.75 -16.71 0.41
CA ILE A 308 14.54 -15.28 0.70
C ILE A 308 13.94 -14.47 -0.47
N ALA A 309 13.92 -15.01 -1.68
CA ALA A 309 13.34 -14.35 -2.86
C ALA A 309 11.80 -14.39 -2.85
N LEU A 310 11.20 -15.37 -2.17
CA LEU A 310 9.75 -15.52 -2.10
C LEU A 310 9.18 -14.59 -1.02
N THR A 311 8.17 -13.79 -1.40
CA THR A 311 7.56 -12.77 -0.54
C THR A 311 6.06 -13.01 -0.39
N ARG A 312 5.33 -12.07 0.22
CA ARG A 312 3.86 -12.10 0.25
C ARG A 312 3.25 -12.24 -1.14
N LYS A 313 3.90 -11.74 -2.20
CA LYS A 313 3.45 -11.93 -3.60
C LYS A 313 3.38 -13.41 -4.02
N PHE A 314 4.16 -14.29 -3.38
CA PHE A 314 4.09 -15.73 -3.59
C PHE A 314 3.16 -16.39 -2.56
N VAL A 315 3.29 -16.04 -1.28
CA VAL A 315 2.52 -16.69 -0.20
C VAL A 315 1.04 -16.37 -0.27
N LEU A 316 0.64 -15.16 -0.68
CA LEU A 316 -0.76 -14.77 -0.80
C LEU A 316 -1.52 -15.68 -1.77
N PRO A 317 -1.12 -15.82 -3.05
CA PRO A 317 -1.86 -16.70 -3.95
C PRO A 317 -1.71 -18.18 -3.61
N ALA A 318 -0.62 -18.62 -2.96
CA ALA A 318 -0.56 -19.96 -2.38
C ALA A 318 -1.65 -20.17 -1.32
N MET A 319 -1.92 -19.18 -0.48
CA MET A 319 -2.96 -19.27 0.55
C MET A 319 -4.38 -19.13 -0.01
N GLN A 320 -4.56 -18.41 -1.12
CA GLN A 320 -5.81 -18.47 -1.87
C GLN A 320 -6.09 -19.88 -2.41
N ASN A 321 -5.06 -20.57 -2.92
CA ASN A 321 -5.21 -21.95 -3.37
C ASN A 321 -5.56 -22.88 -2.21
N TYR A 322 -4.92 -22.73 -1.05
CA TYR A 322 -5.28 -23.48 0.16
C TYR A 322 -6.77 -23.35 0.51
N LEU A 323 -7.31 -22.13 0.51
CA LEU A 323 -8.74 -21.90 0.80
C LEU A 323 -9.66 -22.61 -0.22
N LYS A 324 -9.28 -22.62 -1.50
CA LYS A 324 -10.06 -23.33 -2.53
C LYS A 324 -10.08 -24.85 -2.36
N PHE A 325 -8.98 -25.44 -1.88
CA PHE A 325 -8.83 -26.91 -1.77
C PHE A 325 -9.33 -27.51 -0.44
N ASP A 326 -9.34 -26.77 0.67
CA ASP A 326 -9.86 -27.28 1.96
C ASP A 326 -11.38 -27.51 1.93
N GLN A 327 -12.09 -27.04 0.89
CA GLN A 327 -13.53 -27.26 0.67
C GLN A 327 -13.87 -28.63 0.06
N SER A 328 -12.91 -29.32 -0.57
CA SER A 328 -13.13 -30.66 -1.13
C SER A 328 -12.73 -31.73 -0.11
N ASP A 329 -13.68 -32.17 0.71
CA ASP A 329 -13.48 -33.33 1.58
C ASP A 329 -12.94 -34.52 0.77
N ASN A 330 -11.76 -35.01 1.15
CA ASN A 330 -10.97 -36.10 0.55
C ASN A 330 -10.36 -35.86 -0.85
N SER A 331 -9.16 -35.28 -0.89
CA SER A 331 -8.03 -35.85 -1.67
C SER A 331 -6.71 -35.20 -1.24
N GLU A 332 -5.60 -35.90 -1.44
CA GLU A 332 -4.25 -35.39 -1.14
C GLU A 332 -4.07 -33.98 -1.71
N LEU A 333 -3.77 -33.00 -0.85
CA LEU A 333 -3.34 -31.66 -1.26
C LEU A 333 -2.18 -31.81 -2.26
N THR A 334 -2.46 -31.66 -3.56
CA THR A 334 -1.44 -31.71 -4.60
C THR A 334 -0.55 -30.47 -4.44
N ASN A 335 0.69 -30.68 -4.02
CA ASN A 335 1.67 -29.66 -3.60
C ASN A 335 2.27 -28.82 -4.76
N SER A 336 1.71 -28.90 -5.97
CA SER A 336 2.25 -28.19 -7.14
C SER A 336 1.60 -26.82 -7.28
N TYR A 337 2.35 -25.76 -7.00
CA TYR A 337 1.96 -24.41 -7.42
C TYR A 337 2.31 -24.25 -8.92
N ASN A 338 1.38 -24.61 -9.81
CA ASN A 338 1.55 -24.37 -11.25
C ASN A 338 0.99 -22.99 -11.62
N ASN A 339 1.85 -22.10 -12.13
CA ASN A 339 1.41 -20.97 -12.94
C ASN A 339 0.83 -21.51 -14.25
N CYS A 340 -0.45 -21.91 -14.25
CA CYS A 340 -1.18 -22.20 -15.48
C CYS A 340 -2.16 -21.06 -15.75
N GLU A 341 -1.71 -20.12 -16.58
CA GLU A 341 -2.60 -19.38 -17.46
C GLU A 341 -3.34 -20.37 -18.37
N ASN A 342 -4.64 -20.12 -18.54
CA ASN A 342 -5.61 -20.74 -19.44
C ASN A 342 -6.54 -21.83 -18.86
N GLU A 343 -7.84 -21.50 -19.00
CA GLU A 343 -9.05 -22.31 -18.77
C GLU A 343 -9.57 -22.43 -17.33
N ILE A 344 -10.15 -21.33 -16.82
CA ILE A 344 -11.15 -21.41 -15.73
C ILE A 344 -12.54 -21.60 -16.36
N SER A 345 -13.06 -22.82 -16.24
CA SER A 345 -14.49 -23.11 -16.37
C SER A 345 -15.28 -22.36 -15.30
N LYS A 346 -16.36 -21.70 -15.73
CA LYS A 346 -17.29 -20.92 -14.90
C LYS A 346 -17.93 -21.78 -13.80
N ASN A 347 -17.96 -21.24 -12.58
CA ASN A 347 -18.52 -21.76 -11.31
C ASN A 347 -17.53 -22.51 -10.39
N ALA A 348 -16.67 -21.75 -9.71
CA ALA A 348 -16.11 -22.12 -8.42
C ALA A 348 -16.21 -20.88 -7.51
N ASP A 349 -16.54 -21.08 -6.23
CA ASP A 349 -16.64 -20.01 -5.23
C ASP A 349 -15.35 -19.17 -5.22
N ALA A 350 -15.49 -17.86 -5.42
CA ALA A 350 -14.35 -16.96 -5.53
C ALA A 350 -13.74 -16.72 -4.14
N VAL A 351 -12.40 -16.71 -4.06
CA VAL A 351 -11.68 -16.24 -2.86
C VAL A 351 -11.56 -14.73 -3.00
N ASP A 352 -12.16 -14.01 -2.07
CA ASP A 352 -12.10 -12.55 -2.05
C ASP A 352 -10.76 -12.11 -1.44
N ILE A 353 -10.15 -11.09 -2.05
CA ILE A 353 -8.97 -10.41 -1.52
C ILE A 353 -9.40 -8.99 -1.22
N TYR A 354 -9.18 -8.56 0.01
CA TYR A 354 -9.39 -7.18 0.43
C TYR A 354 -8.32 -6.80 1.44
N GLU A 355 -8.15 -5.51 1.70
CA GLU A 355 -7.16 -5.00 2.64
C GLU A 355 -7.86 -4.65 3.97
N ILE A 356 -7.12 -4.58 5.08
CA ILE A 356 -7.75 -4.15 6.34
C ILE A 356 -8.09 -2.66 6.23
N GLU A 357 -9.39 -2.36 6.28
CA GLU A 357 -9.90 -1.00 6.13
C GLU A 357 -9.95 -0.20 7.42
N GLU A 358 -9.81 -0.85 8.59
CA GLU A 358 -9.91 -0.16 9.88
C GLU A 358 -8.94 -0.67 10.94
N PHE A 359 -8.20 0.22 11.58
CA PHE A 359 -7.46 -0.05 12.83
C PHE A 359 -8.43 0.07 14.02
N PRO A 360 -8.30 -0.76 15.08
CA PRO A 360 -9.13 -0.61 16.28
C PRO A 360 -8.85 0.73 16.98
N ASP A 361 -9.88 1.33 17.57
CA ASP A 361 -9.80 2.68 18.15
C ASP A 361 -8.83 2.81 19.34
N GLU A 362 -8.52 1.70 20.02
CA GLU A 362 -7.61 1.65 21.17
C GLU A 362 -6.13 1.61 20.77
N ILE A 363 -5.81 1.41 19.49
CA ILE A 363 -4.45 1.21 18.95
C ILE A 363 -3.96 2.44 18.15
N ILE A 364 -4.77 3.50 18.12
CA ILE A 364 -4.50 4.74 17.39
C ILE A 364 -3.21 5.39 17.93
N PRO A 365 -2.19 5.63 17.10
CA PRO A 365 -1.01 6.36 17.53
C PRO A 365 -1.39 7.81 17.86
N THR A 366 -0.99 8.31 19.02
CA THR A 366 -0.77 9.76 19.20
C THR A 366 0.54 10.09 18.49
N TYR A 367 0.51 10.25 17.17
CA TYR A 367 1.66 10.80 16.46
C TYR A 367 1.66 12.31 16.64
N GLN A 368 2.57 12.79 17.50
CA GLN A 368 3.12 14.13 17.34
C GLN A 368 4.36 13.95 16.48
N ALA A 369 4.43 14.67 15.36
CA ALA A 369 5.65 14.82 14.59
C ALA A 369 6.68 15.56 15.46
N GLU A 370 7.34 14.85 16.37
CA GLU A 370 8.60 15.33 16.93
C GLU A 370 9.61 15.28 15.78
N PRO A 371 10.25 16.41 15.41
CA PRO A 371 11.27 16.43 14.37
C PRO A 371 12.29 15.33 14.70
N VAL A 372 12.54 14.45 13.73
CA VAL A 372 13.50 13.37 13.92
C VAL A 372 14.89 14.01 13.96
N ASP A 373 15.42 14.19 15.17
CA ASP A 373 16.79 14.64 15.35
C ASP A 373 17.72 13.46 15.08
N PHE A 374 18.22 13.38 13.86
CA PHE A 374 19.20 12.38 13.46
C PHE A 374 20.59 12.85 13.90
N PRO A 375 21.27 12.15 14.82
CA PRO A 375 22.69 12.37 15.00
C PRO A 375 23.37 11.96 13.68
N ASP A 376 23.97 12.94 13.01
CA ASP A 376 24.69 12.85 11.73
C ASP A 376 23.87 12.95 10.42
N SER A 377 22.61 13.41 10.43
CA SER A 377 21.93 13.74 9.17
C SER A 377 22.14 15.20 8.74
N PRO A 378 22.58 15.47 7.50
CA PRO A 378 22.60 16.83 6.98
C PRO A 378 21.16 17.33 6.84
N ASP A 379 20.80 18.33 7.64
CA ASP A 379 19.63 19.21 7.50
C ASP A 379 18.86 19.02 6.18
N HIS A 380 17.87 18.12 6.17
CA HIS A 380 17.22 17.63 4.95
C HIS A 380 16.36 18.69 4.23
N SER A 381 16.04 19.78 4.93
CA SER A 381 15.53 21.02 4.34
C SER A 381 16.40 21.57 3.19
N ARG A 382 17.64 21.07 3.05
CA ARG A 382 18.58 21.35 1.96
C ARG A 382 18.42 20.50 0.71
N LEU A 383 17.69 19.38 0.70
CA LEU A 383 17.55 18.55 -0.51
C LEU A 383 16.96 19.33 -1.69
N LEU A 384 16.24 20.40 -1.43
CA LEU A 384 15.70 21.28 -2.46
C LEU A 384 16.48 22.61 -2.62
N GLU A 385 17.38 23.01 -1.72
CA GLU A 385 18.03 24.36 -1.66
C GLU A 385 17.13 25.56 -2.07
N ILE A 386 15.80 25.42 -2.01
CA ILE A 386 14.84 26.39 -2.51
C ILE A 386 14.31 27.18 -1.31
N SER A 387 14.43 28.50 -1.39
CA SER A 387 13.72 29.43 -0.51
C SER A 387 12.23 29.13 -0.59
N VAL A 388 11.69 28.54 0.48
CA VAL A 388 10.27 28.24 0.66
C VAL A 388 9.46 29.52 0.45
N GLN A 389 8.82 29.66 -0.71
CA GLN A 389 7.60 30.46 -0.79
C GLN A 389 6.48 29.51 -0.40
N SER A 390 5.79 29.83 0.70
CA SER A 390 4.63 29.09 1.16
C SER A 390 3.71 28.82 -0.03
N PRO A 391 3.39 27.55 -0.36
CA PRO A 391 2.28 27.26 -1.23
C PRO A 391 1.07 27.96 -0.62
N GLY A 392 0.46 28.88 -1.39
CA GLY A 392 -0.71 29.62 -0.93
C GLY A 392 -1.73 28.63 -0.39
N GLN A 393 -2.19 28.85 0.85
CA GLN A 393 -3.24 28.09 1.50
C GLN A 393 -4.34 27.78 0.50
N VAL A 394 -4.48 26.52 0.11
CA VAL A 394 -5.75 26.07 -0.43
C VAL A 394 -6.60 25.79 0.81
N CYS A 395 -7.20 26.84 1.35
CA CYS A 395 -8.27 26.71 2.35
C CYS A 395 -9.40 25.91 1.70
N LEU A 396 -9.42 24.60 1.89
CA LEU A 396 -10.65 23.84 1.83
C LEU A 396 -11.17 23.77 3.26
N ILE A 397 -12.23 24.53 3.48
CA ILE A 397 -13.10 24.52 4.68
C ILE A 397 -12.59 25.42 5.81
N SER A 398 -13.04 26.68 5.80
CA SER A 398 -13.24 27.45 7.04
C SER A 398 -14.64 27.14 7.58
N GLU A 399 -14.74 26.87 8.88
CA GLU A 399 -15.93 26.37 9.59
C GLU A 399 -17.17 27.31 9.61
N ASP A 400 -17.12 28.49 8.99
CA ASP A 400 -18.16 29.52 9.16
C ASP A 400 -18.90 29.97 7.89
N ASP A 401 -18.65 29.37 6.72
CA ASP A 401 -19.38 29.77 5.50
C ASP A 401 -20.39 28.71 5.04
N ASP A 402 -21.66 29.05 5.20
CA ASP A 402 -22.85 28.46 4.57
C ASP A 402 -22.70 28.47 3.03
N PHE A 403 -21.88 27.57 2.49
CA PHE A 403 -21.61 27.51 1.05
C PHE A 403 -22.76 26.81 0.32
N GLU A 404 -23.62 27.60 -0.31
CA GLU A 404 -24.30 27.18 -1.54
C GLU A 404 -23.23 26.69 -2.52
N LEU A 405 -23.03 25.37 -2.58
CA LEU A 405 -22.18 24.68 -3.55
C LEU A 405 -22.51 25.19 -4.95
N LYS A 406 -21.66 26.08 -5.49
CA LYS A 406 -21.75 26.64 -6.84
C LYS A 406 -21.98 25.49 -7.83
N LYS A 407 -22.87 25.71 -8.80
CA LYS A 407 -23.22 24.76 -9.87
C LYS A 407 -21.95 24.31 -10.64
N GLY A 408 -21.42 23.14 -10.29
CA GLY A 408 -20.33 22.42 -10.95
C GLY A 408 -20.36 20.94 -10.55
N LYS A 409 -19.75 20.05 -11.35
CA LYS A 409 -19.54 18.64 -10.97
C LYS A 409 -18.33 18.56 -10.03
N LEU A 410 -18.37 17.65 -9.07
CA LEU A 410 -17.28 17.38 -8.14
C LEU A 410 -16.50 16.16 -8.63
N PHE A 411 -15.19 16.32 -8.84
CA PHE A 411 -14.28 15.23 -9.16
C PHE A 411 -13.48 14.85 -7.93
N ILE A 412 -13.69 13.62 -7.47
CA ILE A 412 -12.94 13.02 -6.37
C ILE A 412 -11.89 12.10 -6.98
N TYR A 413 -10.63 12.37 -6.66
CA TYR A 413 -9.51 11.51 -7.01
C TYR A 413 -9.20 10.67 -5.80
N ILE A 414 -9.58 9.40 -5.84
CA ILE A 414 -9.29 8.43 -4.79
C ILE A 414 -7.92 7.84 -5.10
N PHE A 415 -6.97 8.09 -4.20
CA PHE A 415 -5.60 7.58 -4.30
C PHE A 415 -5.44 6.39 -3.36
N LYS A 416 -4.82 5.31 -3.83
CA LYS A 416 -4.45 4.22 -2.93
C LYS A 416 -3.33 4.69 -1.99
N ALA A 417 -3.60 4.68 -0.69
CA ALA A 417 -2.68 5.21 0.32
C ALA A 417 -1.58 4.22 0.75
N TYR A 418 -1.27 3.17 -0.02
CA TYR A 418 -0.64 1.96 0.54
C TYR A 418 0.69 1.53 -0.08
N PHE A 419 1.23 2.23 -1.07
CA PHE A 419 2.63 2.06 -1.47
C PHE A 419 3.21 3.44 -1.80
N PRO A 420 4.50 3.64 -1.53
CA PRO A 420 5.05 4.91 -1.12
C PRO A 420 4.70 5.99 -2.13
N LEU A 421 3.96 6.99 -1.65
CA LEU A 421 3.92 8.34 -2.22
C LEU A 421 3.02 8.56 -3.44
N ASN A 422 2.05 7.68 -3.73
CA ASN A 422 1.09 7.87 -4.83
C ASN A 422 0.04 9.00 -4.61
N ILE A 423 0.43 10.12 -3.97
CA ILE A 423 -0.42 11.28 -3.63
C ILE A 423 -0.36 12.35 -4.73
#